data_AF-A0AAN8DWY3-F1
#
_entry.id   AF-A0AAN8DWY3-F1
#
_cell.length_a   1.000
_cell.length_b   1.000
_cell.length_c   1.000
_cell.angle_alpha   90.00
_cell.angle_beta   90.00
_cell.angle_gamma   90.00
#
_symmetry.space_group_name_H-M   'P 1'
#
loop_
_entity.id
_entity.type
_entity.pdbx_description
1 polymer ?
#
loop_
_entity_poly.entity_id
_entity_poly.type
_entity_poly.pdbx_seq_one_letter_code
_entity_poly.pdbx_strand_id
1 'polypeptide(L)'
;MILLYHASRINLSIYLDHGSGKHRTLINVTELSESLGPDYCSTLLGFYVFTGEDCASAFKGKGKVNPLKKLEKTPKLHKAFRQLGADWMVTDELQEEMESFTCIMYGQARMTSVDTVRVKMMRKMVGADKVLDSKSKVDLERLPPPKVCLIPHVQRANYRVAF
;
A
#
# COMPACT_ATOMS: atom_id res chain seq x y z
N MET A 1 -1.64 -2.09 12.44
CA MET A 1 -0.88 -2.91 11.47
C MET A 1 0.47 -3.30 12.04
N ILE A 2 1.34 -2.35 12.42
CA ILE A 2 2.60 -2.64 13.14
C ILE A 2 2.35 -3.52 14.39
N LEU A 3 1.43 -3.11 15.27
CA LEU A 3 1.16 -3.85 16.50
C LEU A 3 0.67 -5.29 16.25
N LEU A 4 -0.05 -5.55 15.16
CA LEU A 4 -0.48 -6.91 14.79
C LEU A 4 0.71 -7.79 14.42
N TYR A 5 1.70 -7.23 13.72
CA TYR A 5 2.91 -7.97 13.35
C TYR A 5 3.77 -8.33 14.57
N HIS A 6 3.94 -7.40 15.50
CA HIS A 6 4.77 -7.63 16.69
C HIS A 6 4.06 -8.36 17.83
N ALA A 7 2.72 -8.45 17.82
CA ALA A 7 1.97 -9.09 18.90
C ALA A 7 2.37 -10.54 19.14
N SER A 8 2.65 -11.30 18.09
CA SER A 8 3.12 -12.70 18.21
C SER A 8 4.57 -12.82 18.70
N ARG A 9 5.35 -11.74 18.66
CA ARG A 9 6.77 -11.70 19.08
C ARG A 9 6.94 -11.26 20.53
N ILE A 10 5.89 -10.70 21.13
CA ILE A 10 5.89 -10.21 22.50
C ILE A 10 5.16 -11.26 23.34
N ASN A 11 5.83 -11.83 24.34
CA ASN A 11 5.23 -12.83 25.23
C ASN A 11 4.31 -12.19 26.29
N LEU A 12 3.36 -11.37 25.86
CA LEU A 12 2.38 -10.68 26.69
C LEU A 12 1.06 -10.55 25.92
N SER A 13 -0.06 -10.54 26.64
CA SER A 13 -1.36 -10.18 26.07
C SER A 13 -1.41 -8.67 25.83
N ILE A 14 -1.52 -8.26 24.57
CA ILE A 14 -1.54 -6.87 24.15
C ILE A 14 -2.98 -6.45 23.91
N TYR A 15 -3.41 -5.42 24.65
CA TYR A 15 -4.69 -4.77 24.45
C TYR A 15 -4.47 -3.35 23.94
N LEU A 16 -5.16 -2.98 22.86
CA LEU A 16 -5.18 -1.63 22.33
C LEU A 16 -6.45 -0.93 22.83
N ASP A 17 -6.26 0.10 23.64
CA ASP A 17 -7.31 1.01 24.03
C ASP A 17 -7.51 2.07 22.96
N HIS A 18 -8.71 2.11 22.38
CA HIS A 18 -9.03 2.98 21.25
C HIS A 18 -10.37 3.69 21.47
N GLY A 19 -10.48 4.92 20.97
CA GLY A 19 -11.70 5.72 21.07
C GLY A 19 -11.78 6.52 22.38
N SER A 20 -12.92 7.17 22.60
CA SER A 20 -13.14 8.01 23.79
C SER A 20 -14.59 7.98 24.23
N GLY A 21 -14.83 8.25 25.51
CA GLY A 21 -16.18 8.28 26.11
C GLY A 21 -16.95 6.99 25.87
N LYS A 22 -18.16 7.11 25.32
CA LYS A 22 -19.05 5.98 25.01
C LYS A 22 -18.56 5.08 23.86
N HIS A 23 -17.54 5.52 23.11
CA HIS A 23 -16.95 4.77 22.00
C HIS A 23 -15.56 4.22 22.35
N ARG A 24 -15.15 4.27 23.61
CA ARG A 24 -13.90 3.63 24.06
C ARG A 24 -14.07 2.11 23.94
N THR A 25 -13.11 1.45 23.32
CA THR A 25 -13.12 0.01 23.08
C THR A 25 -11.72 -0.52 23.34
N LEU A 26 -11.66 -1.63 24.07
CA LEU A 26 -10.43 -2.37 24.28
C LEU A 26 -10.37 -3.51 23.26
N ILE A 27 -9.36 -3.49 22.40
CA ILE A 27 -9.17 -4.49 21.34
C ILE A 27 -8.06 -5.45 21.77
N ASN A 28 -8.35 -6.75 21.86
CA ASN A 28 -7.34 -7.77 22.10
C ASN A 28 -6.51 -8.00 20.83
N VAL A 29 -5.32 -7.40 20.79
CA VAL A 29 -4.47 -7.44 19.59
C VAL A 29 -3.73 -8.77 19.46
N THR A 30 -3.43 -9.43 20.58
CA THR A 30 -2.85 -10.77 20.59
C THR A 30 -3.79 -11.77 19.92
N GLU A 31 -5.04 -11.85 20.38
CA GLU A 31 -6.07 -12.72 19.80
C GLU A 31 -6.35 -12.37 18.32
N LEU A 32 -6.41 -11.07 17.99
CA LEU A 32 -6.59 -10.64 16.61
C LEU A 32 -5.42 -11.07 15.72
N SER A 33 -4.18 -10.92 16.19
CA SER A 33 -2.99 -11.39 15.47
C SER A 33 -3.00 -12.90 15.26
N GLU A 34 -3.39 -13.68 16.27
CA GLU A 34 -3.52 -15.14 16.17
C GLU A 34 -4.57 -15.53 15.13
N SER A 35 -5.73 -14.86 15.15
CA SER A 35 -6.82 -15.13 14.20
C SER A 35 -6.47 -14.82 12.74
N LEU A 36 -5.67 -13.77 12.51
CA LEU A 36 -5.23 -13.38 11.17
C LEU A 36 -4.06 -14.24 10.66
N GLY A 37 -3.27 -14.78 11.58
CA GLY A 37 -2.11 -15.59 11.28
C GLY A 37 -0.86 -14.77 10.89
N PRO A 38 0.34 -15.36 11.08
CA PRO A 38 1.62 -14.66 10.93
C PRO A 38 1.87 -14.17 9.50
N ASP A 39 1.45 -14.93 8.50
CA ASP A 39 1.60 -14.56 7.08
C ASP A 39 0.81 -13.29 6.75
N TYR A 40 -0.44 -13.21 7.18
CA TYR A 40 -1.26 -12.05 6.90
C TYR A 40 -0.78 -10.84 7.71
N CYS A 41 -0.41 -11.02 8.98
CA CYS A 41 0.23 -9.95 9.77
C CYS A 41 1.49 -9.38 9.09
N SER A 42 2.34 -10.24 8.51
CA SER A 42 3.51 -9.82 7.72
C SER A 42 3.11 -9.08 6.44
N THR A 43 2.06 -9.55 5.77
CA THR A 43 1.47 -8.89 4.59
C THR A 43 0.99 -7.47 4.95
N LEU A 44 0.34 -7.31 6.11
CA LEU A 44 -0.18 -6.02 6.57
C LEU A 44 0.94 -5.04 6.95
N LEU A 45 2.07 -5.53 7.46
CA LEU A 45 3.24 -4.69 7.72
C LEU A 45 3.80 -4.11 6.41
N GLY A 46 4.09 -4.96 5.44
CA GLY A 46 4.57 -4.51 4.12
C GLY A 46 3.60 -3.54 3.46
N PHE A 47 2.30 -3.85 3.50
CA PHE A 47 1.25 -2.97 2.98
C PHE A 47 1.19 -1.61 3.70
N TYR A 48 1.29 -1.61 5.03
CA TYR A 48 1.25 -0.38 5.83
C TYR A 48 2.38 0.58 5.43
N VAL A 49 3.61 0.06 5.35
CA VAL A 49 4.78 0.84 4.98
C VAL A 49 4.67 1.31 3.53
N PHE A 50 4.33 0.41 2.60
CA PHE A 50 4.20 0.73 1.19
C PHE A 50 3.14 1.80 0.91
N THR A 51 2.01 1.79 1.60
CA THR A 51 0.93 2.77 1.39
C THR A 51 1.17 4.12 2.07
N GLY A 52 2.30 4.27 2.79
CA GLY A 52 2.72 5.50 3.44
C GLY A 52 2.65 5.39 4.96
N GLU A 53 3.74 4.93 5.56
CA GLU A 53 4.12 5.22 6.95
C GLU A 53 4.61 6.68 7.05
N ASP A 54 4.73 7.22 8.27
CA ASP A 54 5.28 8.55 8.56
C ASP A 54 6.65 8.84 7.91
N CYS A 55 7.46 7.80 7.66
CA CYS A 55 8.78 7.92 7.04
C CYS A 55 8.80 7.58 5.54
N ALA A 56 7.65 7.28 4.93
CA ALA A 56 7.53 6.92 3.52
C ALA A 56 6.58 7.87 2.78
N SER A 57 6.83 8.10 1.48
CA SER A 57 5.91 8.86 0.64
C SER A 57 4.53 8.20 0.60
N ALA A 58 3.47 9.01 0.60
CA ALA A 58 2.10 8.53 0.49
C ALA A 58 1.53 8.77 -0.92
N PHE A 59 0.67 7.86 -1.37
CA PHE A 59 -0.05 8.01 -2.64
C PHE A 59 -1.20 9.03 -2.48
N LYS A 60 -1.13 10.16 -3.19
CA LYS A 60 -2.12 11.24 -3.06
C LYS A 60 -3.54 10.74 -3.32
N GLY A 61 -4.45 11.03 -2.37
CA GLY A 61 -5.85 10.63 -2.46
C GLY A 61 -6.10 9.12 -2.34
N LYS A 62 -5.09 8.34 -1.91
CA LYS A 62 -5.19 6.91 -1.64
C LYS A 62 -4.95 6.63 -0.15
N GLY A 63 -5.99 6.83 0.67
CA GLY A 63 -5.96 6.38 2.07
C GLY A 63 -5.88 4.85 2.16
N LYS A 64 -5.57 4.28 3.34
CA LYS A 64 -5.26 2.85 3.52
C LYS A 64 -6.46 1.90 3.37
N VAL A 65 -7.67 2.35 3.68
CA VAL A 65 -8.87 1.47 3.71
C VAL A 65 -9.22 0.90 2.33
N ASN A 66 -9.23 1.72 1.27
CA ASN A 66 -9.61 1.25 -0.07
C ASN A 66 -8.56 0.32 -0.72
N PRO A 67 -7.24 0.64 -0.66
CA PRO A 67 -6.17 -0.29 -1.00
C PRO A 67 -6.21 -1.59 -0.20
N LEU A 68 -6.53 -1.55 1.10
CA LEU A 68 -6.64 -2.77 1.90
C LEU A 68 -7.76 -3.69 1.39
N LYS A 69 -8.95 -3.13 1.14
CA LYS A 69 -10.06 -3.87 0.52
C LYS A 69 -9.71 -4.46 -0.86
N LYS A 70 -8.81 -3.81 -1.59
CA LYS A 70 -8.29 -4.32 -2.87
C LYS A 70 -7.30 -5.46 -2.64
N LEU A 71 -6.40 -5.32 -1.67
CA LEU A 71 -5.43 -6.34 -1.28
C LEU A 71 -6.12 -7.62 -0.81
N GLU A 72 -7.14 -7.52 0.03
CA GLU A 72 -7.97 -8.65 0.50
C GLU A 72 -8.57 -9.44 -0.69
N LYS A 73 -8.93 -8.75 -1.77
CA LYS A 73 -9.48 -9.35 -3.00
C LYS A 73 -8.42 -9.83 -3.98
N THR A 74 -7.13 -9.66 -3.68
CA THR A 74 -6.02 -10.10 -4.52
C THR A 74 -4.99 -10.92 -3.74
N PRO A 75 -5.32 -12.16 -3.32
CA PRO A 75 -4.44 -13.01 -2.51
C PRO A 75 -3.06 -13.25 -3.15
N LYS A 76 -2.99 -13.28 -4.49
CA LYS A 76 -1.72 -13.43 -5.22
C LYS A 76 -0.67 -12.38 -4.86
N LEU A 77 -1.09 -11.17 -4.47
CA LEU A 77 -0.19 -10.06 -4.09
C LEU A 77 0.16 -10.08 -2.60
N HIS A 78 -0.45 -10.95 -1.79
CA HIS A 78 -0.08 -11.05 -0.37
C HIS A 78 1.38 -11.48 -0.22
N LYS A 79 1.83 -12.43 -1.05
CA LYS A 79 3.22 -12.89 -1.07
C LYS A 79 4.19 -11.75 -1.35
N ALA A 80 3.89 -10.90 -2.33
CA ALA A 80 4.66 -9.72 -2.67
C ALA A 80 4.91 -8.82 -1.45
N PHE A 81 3.84 -8.49 -0.71
CA PHE A 81 3.95 -7.65 0.49
C PHE A 81 4.71 -8.32 1.64
N ARG A 82 4.68 -9.65 1.76
CA ARG A 82 5.51 -10.37 2.74
C ARG A 82 6.98 -10.38 2.37
N GLN A 83 7.30 -10.31 1.07
CA GLN A 83 8.68 -10.31 0.59
C GLN A 83 9.38 -8.96 0.78
N LEU A 84 8.63 -7.88 0.99
CA LEU A 84 9.23 -6.61 1.43
C LEU A 84 9.95 -6.82 2.76
N GLY A 85 11.22 -6.42 2.81
CA GLY A 85 12.09 -6.55 3.98
C GLY A 85 12.68 -7.95 4.17
N ALA A 86 12.38 -8.92 3.30
CA ALA A 86 12.97 -10.26 3.37
C ALA A 86 14.41 -10.31 2.84
N ASP A 87 14.76 -9.41 1.91
CA ASP A 87 16.11 -9.19 1.40
C ASP A 87 16.40 -7.68 1.35
N TRP A 88 17.67 -7.30 1.38
CA TRP A 88 18.10 -5.91 1.20
C TRP A 88 17.81 -5.39 -0.21
N MET A 89 17.85 -6.28 -1.20
CA MET A 89 17.64 -5.95 -2.61
C MET A 89 16.23 -6.34 -3.06
N VAL A 90 15.55 -5.39 -3.70
CA VAL A 90 14.24 -5.63 -4.34
C VAL A 90 14.49 -6.28 -5.69
N THR A 91 13.92 -7.46 -5.93
CA THR A 91 13.99 -8.13 -7.24
C THR A 91 13.05 -7.48 -8.25
N ASP A 92 13.31 -7.70 -9.54
CA ASP A 92 12.46 -7.17 -10.61
C ASP A 92 11.03 -7.71 -10.50
N GLU A 93 10.85 -8.98 -10.12
CA GLU A 93 9.53 -9.58 -9.93
C GLU A 93 8.76 -8.90 -8.80
N LEU A 94 9.41 -8.65 -7.66
CA LEU A 94 8.79 -7.94 -6.55
C LEU A 94 8.42 -6.50 -6.95
N GLN A 95 9.29 -5.83 -7.71
CA GLN A 95 9.03 -4.49 -8.23
C GLN A 95 7.81 -4.47 -9.18
N GLU A 96 7.67 -5.47 -10.05
CA GLU A 96 6.53 -5.64 -10.95
C GLU A 96 5.22 -5.93 -10.19
N GLU A 97 5.27 -6.75 -9.14
CA GLU A 97 4.11 -7.02 -8.29
C GLU A 97 3.64 -5.75 -7.54
N MET A 98 4.57 -4.92 -7.06
CA MET A 98 4.26 -3.62 -6.46
C MET A 98 3.70 -2.61 -7.48
N GLU A 99 4.21 -2.62 -8.72
CA GLU A 99 3.67 -1.82 -9.83
C GLU A 99 2.24 -2.23 -10.18
N SER A 100 1.99 -3.54 -10.25
CA SER A 100 0.66 -4.12 -10.47
C SER A 100 -0.33 -3.76 -9.36
N PHE A 101 0.09 -3.84 -8.10
CA PHE A 101 -0.74 -3.38 -6.98
C PHE A 101 -1.04 -1.88 -7.06
N THR A 102 -0.06 -1.06 -7.44
CA THR A 102 -0.26 0.38 -7.66
C THR A 102 -1.32 0.61 -8.74
N CYS A 103 -1.27 -0.10 -9.86
CA CYS A 103 -2.32 -0.03 -10.89
C CYS A 103 -3.71 -0.38 -10.32
N ILE A 104 -3.80 -1.41 -9.49
CA ILE A 104 -5.04 -1.80 -8.79
C ILE A 104 -5.53 -0.68 -7.87
N MET A 105 -4.66 -0.02 -7.09
CA MET A 105 -5.01 1.13 -6.23
C MET A 105 -5.61 2.31 -7.02
N TYR A 106 -5.18 2.48 -8.26
CA TYR A 106 -5.70 3.49 -9.19
C TYR A 106 -6.87 3.00 -10.06
N GLY A 107 -7.43 1.84 -9.74
CA GLY A 107 -8.65 1.32 -10.36
C GLY A 107 -8.43 0.63 -11.70
N GLN A 108 -7.19 0.33 -12.07
CA GLN A 108 -6.82 -0.35 -13.31
C GLN A 108 -6.34 -1.77 -13.03
N ALA A 109 -7.23 -2.64 -12.54
CA ALA A 109 -6.87 -3.99 -12.08
C ALA A 109 -6.36 -4.96 -13.17
N ARG A 110 -6.53 -4.61 -14.45
CA ARG A 110 -6.04 -5.39 -15.61
C ARG A 110 -4.72 -4.86 -16.18
N MET A 111 -4.20 -3.77 -15.61
CA MET A 111 -2.97 -3.13 -16.08
C MET A 111 -1.87 -3.38 -15.05
N THR A 112 -0.64 -3.52 -15.53
CA THR A 112 0.55 -3.78 -14.71
C THR A 112 1.59 -2.67 -14.79
N SER A 113 1.42 -1.71 -15.71
CA SER A 113 2.33 -0.58 -15.90
C SER A 113 1.70 0.72 -15.39
N VAL A 114 2.34 1.36 -14.40
CA VAL A 114 1.84 2.64 -13.86
C VAL A 114 1.94 3.77 -14.87
N ASP A 115 2.94 3.76 -15.75
CA ASP A 115 3.08 4.75 -16.83
C ASP A 115 1.93 4.64 -17.83
N THR A 116 1.55 3.41 -18.20
CA THR A 116 0.39 3.17 -19.07
C THR A 116 -0.91 3.62 -18.39
N VAL A 117 -1.08 3.34 -17.09
CA VAL A 117 -2.22 3.85 -16.29
C VAL A 117 -2.21 5.38 -16.25
N ARG A 118 -1.04 5.99 -16.09
CA ARG A 118 -0.85 7.43 -16.02
C ARG A 118 -1.31 8.11 -17.29
N VAL A 119 -0.87 7.62 -18.46
CA VAL A 119 -1.32 8.12 -19.78
C VAL A 119 -2.83 7.95 -19.94
N LYS A 120 -3.37 6.77 -19.61
CA LYS A 120 -4.82 6.50 -19.70
C LYS A 120 -5.64 7.45 -18.83
N MET A 121 -5.24 7.66 -17.59
CA MET A 121 -5.92 8.57 -16.67
C MET A 121 -5.78 10.03 -17.10
N MET A 122 -4.60 10.45 -17.57
CA MET A 122 -4.35 11.79 -18.08
C MET A 122 -5.26 12.10 -19.28
N ARG A 123 -5.33 11.21 -20.28
CA ARG A 123 -6.25 11.36 -21.42
C ARG A 123 -7.71 11.48 -20.98
N LYS A 124 -8.12 10.71 -19.96
CA LYS A 124 -9.48 10.79 -19.41
C LYS A 124 -9.74 12.13 -18.69
N MET A 125 -8.76 12.67 -17.99
CA MET A 125 -8.89 13.93 -17.25
C MET A 125 -8.91 15.15 -18.17
N VAL A 126 -8.06 15.16 -19.21
CA VAL A 126 -7.93 16.28 -20.15
C VAL A 126 -8.99 16.22 -21.26
N GLY A 127 -9.39 15.01 -21.66
CA GLY A 127 -10.20 14.74 -22.86
C GLY A 127 -9.30 14.21 -23.98
N ALA A 128 -9.78 13.20 -24.72
CA ALA A 128 -8.96 12.42 -25.66
C ALA A 128 -8.22 13.26 -26.70
N ASP A 129 -8.83 14.35 -27.16
CA ASP A 129 -8.32 15.21 -28.24
C ASP A 129 -7.88 16.59 -27.76
N LYS A 130 -7.78 16.79 -26.43
CA LYS A 130 -7.42 18.08 -25.84
C LYS A 130 -5.97 18.07 -25.37
N VAL A 131 -5.32 19.21 -25.55
CA VAL A 131 -3.97 19.45 -25.02
C VAL A 131 -4.08 19.98 -23.60
N LEU A 132 -3.18 19.52 -22.72
CA LEU A 132 -3.06 20.06 -21.38
C LEU A 132 -2.52 21.49 -21.46
N ASP A 133 -3.27 22.44 -20.95
CA ASP A 133 -2.91 23.86 -20.90
C ASP A 133 -3.12 24.44 -19.49
N SER A 134 -2.77 25.71 -19.30
CA SER A 134 -2.93 26.40 -18.01
C SER A 134 -4.39 26.57 -17.56
N LYS A 135 -5.37 26.36 -18.45
CA LYS A 135 -6.81 26.44 -18.15
C LYS A 135 -7.38 25.09 -17.74
N SER A 136 -6.65 24.01 -18.01
CA SER A 136 -7.04 22.65 -17.67
C SER A 136 -7.08 22.49 -16.15
N LYS A 137 -8.27 22.37 -15.57
CA LYS A 137 -8.49 22.14 -14.13
C LYS A 137 -8.23 20.68 -13.75
N VAL A 138 -7.04 20.19 -14.08
CA VAL A 138 -6.63 18.80 -13.84
C VAL A 138 -5.62 18.76 -12.70
N ASP A 139 -5.98 18.06 -11.62
CA ASP A 139 -5.05 17.76 -10.54
C ASP A 139 -4.18 16.53 -10.92
N LEU A 140 -2.97 16.82 -11.39
CA LEU A 140 -1.99 15.81 -11.82
C LEU A 140 -1.47 14.95 -10.67
N GLU A 141 -1.61 15.38 -9.41
CA GLU A 141 -1.21 14.57 -8.24
C GLU A 141 -2.12 13.36 -8.05
N ARG A 142 -3.33 13.38 -8.64
CA ARG A 142 -4.28 12.24 -8.59
C ARG A 142 -3.91 11.09 -9.53
N LEU A 143 -2.90 11.27 -10.36
CA LEU A 143 -2.34 10.22 -11.22
C LEU A 143 -1.42 9.30 -10.39
N PRO A 144 -1.20 8.03 -10.80
CA PRO A 144 -0.18 7.21 -10.17
C PRO A 144 1.21 7.83 -10.34
N PRO A 145 2.16 7.59 -9.43
CA PRO A 145 3.54 7.99 -9.64
C PRO A 145 4.07 7.32 -10.92
N PRO A 146 4.94 7.99 -11.69
CA PRO A 146 5.60 7.35 -12.83
C PRO A 146 6.54 6.24 -12.32
N LYS A 147 6.88 5.28 -13.18
CA LYS A 147 7.70 4.12 -12.81
C LYS A 147 9.03 4.53 -12.15
N VAL A 148 9.68 5.56 -12.69
CA VAL A 148 10.93 6.13 -12.15
C VAL A 148 10.80 6.61 -10.69
N CYS A 149 9.61 7.05 -10.26
CA CYS A 149 9.37 7.45 -8.86
C CYS A 149 8.89 6.27 -8.01
N LEU A 150 8.25 5.27 -8.61
CA LEU A 150 7.76 4.09 -7.90
C LEU A 150 8.89 3.16 -7.46
N ILE A 151 9.93 2.98 -8.28
CA ILE A 151 11.10 2.16 -7.94
C ILE A 151 11.72 2.56 -6.59
N PRO A 152 12.18 3.82 -6.39
CA PRO A 152 12.77 4.21 -5.11
C PRO A 152 11.75 4.22 -3.96
N HIS A 153 10.45 4.34 -4.24
CA HIS A 153 9.41 4.19 -3.22
C HIS A 153 9.31 2.75 -2.71
N VAL A 154 9.31 1.77 -3.62
CA VAL A 154 9.34 0.34 -3.25
C VAL A 154 10.62 0.00 -2.50
N GLN A 155 11.78 0.47 -2.96
CA GLN A 155 13.06 0.28 -2.26
C GLN A 155 13.05 0.84 -0.84
N ARG A 156 12.51 2.06 -0.64
CA ARG A 156 12.33 2.61 0.71
C ARG A 156 11.40 1.76 1.55
N ALA A 157 10.26 1.32 1.00
CA ALA A 157 9.34 0.46 1.73
C ALA A 157 10.01 -0.86 2.14
N ASN A 158 10.78 -1.47 1.24
CA ASN A 158 11.56 -2.67 1.52
C ASN A 158 12.54 -2.45 2.68
N TYR A 159 13.36 -1.39 2.60
CA TYR A 159 14.31 -1.03 3.65
C TYR A 159 13.62 -0.80 5.00
N ARG A 160 12.46 -0.14 5.01
CA ARG A 160 11.70 0.14 6.25
C ARG A 160 11.09 -1.09 6.90
N VAL A 161 10.77 -2.13 6.13
CA VAL A 161 10.22 -3.40 6.65
C VAL A 161 11.32 -4.35 7.13
N ALA A 162 12.55 -4.22 6.64
CA ALA A 162 13.67 -5.08 7.00
C ALA A 162 14.14 -4.95 8.48
N PHE A 163 13.57 -4.03 9.26
CA PHE A 163 13.92 -3.74 10.67
C PHE A 163 12.87 -4.22 11.67
#